data_AF-A0A7H8M4F7-F1
#
_entry.id   AF-A0A7H8M4F7-F1
#
_cell.length_a   1.000
_cell.length_b   1.000
_cell.length_c   1.000
_cell.angle_alpha   90.00
_cell.angle_beta   90.00
_cell.angle_gamma   90.00
#
_symmetry.space_group_name_H-M   'P 1'
#
loop_
_entity.id
_entity.type
_entity.pdbx_description
1 polymer ?
#
loop_
_entity_poly.entity_id
_entity_poly.type
_entity_poly.pdbx_seq_one_letter_code
_entity_poly.pdbx_strand_id
1 'polypeptide(L)'
;MPVPTMPLHEFDEAQERMPASLAGRTQRLRACATRAPMCACCGVARRLLWLCFAAVRHGDEQIAAMLAGEAEHYAETGGHHPNCPYPPPRPARTVRRPAQGRVPGWSGAAGRPLVAATDASWKRGTCGLGYVADDGRWGMRGWTFGPQDPTGPSRVLVSELRAVGLLLDRVGDGPELTLLVDSLTALRFLRAWRRGDTGLLPDGYDLRPRRCGPPSLVRLAARVAGRPNLRFAHVKGHSGHPLNETADSLASIARRNATDPFDFTARAEGLVDAFLRAWHDTADTADTADTGLAA
;
A
#
# COMPACT_ATOMS: atom_id res chain seq x y z
N MET A 1 -23.57 -29.22 18.67
CA MET A 1 -24.68 -28.62 19.44
C MET A 1 -24.73 -27.13 19.14
N PRO A 2 -25.78 -26.62 18.46
CA PRO A 2 -25.93 -25.18 18.25
C PRO A 2 -26.07 -24.48 19.60
N VAL A 3 -25.23 -23.47 19.85
CA VAL A 3 -25.36 -22.63 21.05
C VAL A 3 -26.55 -21.71 20.83
N PRO A 4 -27.53 -21.62 21.73
CA PRO A 4 -28.62 -20.68 21.58
C PRO A 4 -28.07 -19.25 21.46
N THR A 5 -28.73 -18.42 20.65
CA THR A 5 -28.44 -16.98 20.60
C THR A 5 -28.93 -16.32 21.88
N MET A 6 -28.21 -15.30 22.32
CA MET A 6 -28.63 -14.48 23.45
C MET A 6 -29.87 -13.67 23.05
N PRO A 7 -30.93 -13.65 23.89
CA PRO A 7 -32.05 -12.74 23.70
C PRO A 7 -31.59 -11.28 23.61
N LEU A 8 -32.28 -10.49 22.78
CA LEU A 8 -31.89 -9.10 22.53
C LEU A 8 -31.93 -8.23 23.80
N HIS A 9 -32.97 -8.40 24.62
CA HIS A 9 -33.13 -7.67 25.87
C HIS A 9 -32.03 -8.02 26.89
N GLU A 10 -31.60 -9.28 26.95
CA GLU A 10 -30.52 -9.72 27.83
C GLU A 10 -29.18 -9.08 27.41
N PHE A 11 -28.94 -8.97 26.11
CA PHE A 11 -27.77 -8.26 25.58
C PHE A 11 -27.80 -6.79 25.96
N ASP A 12 -28.93 -6.12 25.69
CA ASP A 12 -29.06 -4.68 25.90
C ASP A 12 -28.95 -4.33 27.42
N GLU A 13 -29.54 -5.14 28.31
CA GLU A 13 -29.40 -4.97 29.78
C GLU A 13 -27.96 -5.19 30.27
N ALA A 14 -27.28 -6.23 29.76
CA ALA A 14 -25.89 -6.46 30.12
C ALA A 14 -24.95 -5.35 29.61
N GLN A 15 -25.31 -4.76 28.47
CA GLN A 15 -24.58 -3.67 27.86
C GLN A 15 -24.70 -2.36 28.65
N GLU A 16 -25.85 -2.09 29.27
CA GLU A 16 -26.05 -0.92 30.15
C GLU A 16 -25.14 -0.93 31.39
N ARG A 17 -24.78 -2.12 31.87
CA ARG A 17 -23.90 -2.32 33.03
C ARG A 17 -22.41 -2.37 32.67
N MET A 18 -22.08 -2.26 31.38
CA MET A 18 -20.73 -2.43 30.87
C MET A 18 -19.84 -1.20 31.18
N PRO A 19 -18.60 -1.38 31.65
CA PRO A 19 -17.65 -0.28 31.79
C PRO A 19 -17.42 0.45 30.45
N ALA A 20 -17.20 1.75 30.49
CA ALA A 20 -17.02 2.58 29.29
C ALA A 20 -15.88 2.09 28.37
N SER A 21 -14.83 1.50 28.95
CA SER A 21 -13.69 0.90 28.25
C SER A 21 -14.07 -0.33 27.40
N LEU A 22 -15.14 -1.03 27.77
CA LEU A 22 -15.59 -2.28 27.13
C LEU A 22 -16.88 -2.10 26.32
N ALA A 23 -17.74 -1.12 26.67
CA ALA A 23 -19.04 -0.93 26.05
C ALA A 23 -18.96 -0.82 24.51
N GLY A 24 -18.07 0.03 23.99
CA GLY A 24 -17.91 0.17 22.53
C GLY A 24 -17.42 -1.10 21.84
N ARG A 25 -16.67 -1.97 22.55
CA ARG A 25 -16.10 -3.21 22.05
C ARG A 25 -17.17 -4.31 21.99
N THR A 26 -17.86 -4.55 23.10
CA THR A 26 -18.93 -5.55 23.21
C THR A 26 -20.11 -5.21 22.31
N GLN A 27 -20.47 -3.92 22.15
CA GLN A 27 -21.56 -3.49 21.28
C GLN A 27 -21.37 -3.91 19.82
N ARG A 28 -20.13 -3.91 19.31
CA ARG A 28 -19.83 -4.35 17.94
C ARG A 28 -20.18 -5.82 17.72
N LEU A 29 -20.11 -6.63 18.77
CA LEU A 29 -20.37 -8.06 18.72
C LEU A 29 -21.86 -8.42 18.88
N ARG A 30 -22.77 -7.43 18.99
CA ARG A 30 -24.23 -7.63 19.13
C ARG A 30 -24.80 -8.61 18.11
N ALA A 31 -24.34 -8.56 16.86
CA ALA A 31 -24.82 -9.48 15.82
C ALA A 31 -24.34 -10.93 16.01
N CYS A 32 -23.12 -11.15 16.53
CA CYS A 32 -22.65 -12.49 16.93
C CYS A 32 -23.50 -13.06 18.06
N ALA A 33 -23.82 -12.24 19.05
CA ALA A 33 -24.57 -12.64 20.23
C ALA A 33 -26.04 -12.98 19.92
N THR A 34 -26.71 -12.17 19.10
CA THR A 34 -28.19 -12.19 19.01
C THR A 34 -28.73 -12.78 17.73
N ARG A 35 -27.98 -12.78 16.62
CA ARG A 35 -28.52 -13.09 15.28
C ARG A 35 -27.78 -14.19 14.53
N ALA A 36 -26.63 -14.66 14.99
CA ALA A 36 -25.80 -15.65 14.29
C ALA A 36 -25.83 -17.05 14.95
N PRO A 37 -26.95 -17.81 14.87
CA PRO A 37 -27.07 -19.11 15.52
C PRO A 37 -26.22 -20.20 14.85
N MET A 38 -26.07 -20.14 13.53
CA MET A 38 -25.45 -21.18 12.71
C MET A 38 -23.95 -20.95 12.42
N CYS A 39 -23.37 -19.85 12.89
CA CYS A 39 -21.96 -19.56 12.68
C CYS A 39 -21.12 -20.07 13.86
N ALA A 40 -20.17 -20.97 13.59
CA ALA A 40 -19.29 -21.56 14.61
C ALA A 40 -18.45 -20.49 15.32
N CYS A 41 -17.84 -19.56 14.56
CA CYS A 41 -17.02 -18.47 15.10
C CYS A 41 -17.85 -17.53 15.98
N CYS A 42 -19.06 -17.16 15.53
CA CYS A 42 -19.99 -16.36 16.34
C CYS A 42 -20.47 -17.12 17.58
N GLY A 43 -20.58 -18.45 17.52
CA GLY A 43 -20.92 -19.29 18.66
C GLY A 43 -19.87 -19.25 19.77
N VAL A 44 -18.59 -19.24 19.41
CA VAL A 44 -17.47 -19.09 20.36
C VAL A 44 -17.48 -17.68 20.96
N ALA A 45 -17.54 -16.65 20.11
CA ALA A 45 -17.61 -15.25 20.56
C ALA A 45 -18.80 -14.99 21.49
N ARG A 46 -19.96 -15.60 21.21
CA ARG A 46 -21.16 -15.50 22.06
C ARG A 46 -20.97 -16.10 23.45
N ARG A 47 -20.31 -17.26 23.58
CA ARG A 47 -20.01 -17.85 24.90
C ARG A 47 -19.07 -16.96 25.71
N LEU A 48 -18.05 -16.41 25.05
CA LEU A 48 -17.10 -15.50 25.68
C LEU A 48 -17.78 -14.19 26.12
N LEU A 49 -18.74 -13.68 25.35
CA LEU A 49 -19.57 -12.54 25.76
C LEU A 49 -20.44 -12.84 26.98
N TRP A 50 -21.05 -14.03 27.07
CA TRP A 50 -21.78 -14.43 28.28
C TRP A 50 -20.89 -14.42 29.53
N LEU A 51 -19.67 -14.95 29.40
CA LEU A 51 -18.70 -14.94 30.50
C LEU A 51 -18.22 -13.51 30.80
N CYS A 52 -18.02 -12.68 29.79
CA CYS A 52 -17.66 -11.27 29.96
C CYS A 52 -18.74 -10.52 30.75
N PHE A 53 -20.00 -10.68 30.38
CA PHE A 53 -21.13 -10.07 31.09
C PHE A 53 -21.26 -10.58 32.52
N ALA A 54 -20.97 -11.86 32.76
CA ALA A 54 -20.90 -12.41 34.11
C ALA A 54 -19.75 -11.79 34.93
N ALA A 55 -18.55 -11.68 34.36
CA ALA A 55 -17.39 -11.08 35.03
C ALA A 55 -17.67 -9.63 35.45
N VAL A 56 -18.30 -8.82 34.58
CA VAL A 56 -18.73 -7.46 34.90
C VAL A 56 -19.73 -7.44 36.07
N ARG A 57 -20.72 -8.34 36.09
CA ARG A 57 -21.67 -8.44 37.22
C ARG A 57 -20.98 -8.78 38.56
N HIS A 58 -19.83 -9.45 38.51
CA HIS A 58 -19.03 -9.79 39.69
C HIS A 58 -17.91 -8.79 39.99
N GLY A 59 -17.80 -7.70 39.23
CA GLY A 59 -16.79 -6.66 39.45
C GLY A 59 -15.38 -7.00 38.97
N ASP A 60 -15.22 -8.05 38.13
CA ASP A 60 -13.92 -8.44 37.59
C ASP A 60 -13.70 -7.86 36.18
N GLU A 61 -13.28 -6.59 36.16
CA GLU A 61 -13.03 -5.86 34.91
C GLU A 61 -11.86 -6.43 34.10
N GLN A 62 -10.87 -7.03 34.77
CA GLN A 62 -9.69 -7.58 34.10
C GLN A 62 -10.06 -8.85 33.33
N ILE A 63 -10.82 -9.75 33.95
CA ILE A 63 -11.35 -10.95 33.27
C ILE A 63 -12.34 -10.54 32.18
N ALA A 64 -13.22 -9.57 32.44
CA ALA A 64 -14.14 -9.05 31.42
C ALA A 64 -13.41 -8.50 30.18
N ALA A 65 -12.32 -7.75 30.38
CA ALA A 65 -11.53 -7.19 29.28
C ALA A 65 -10.83 -8.27 28.45
N MET A 66 -10.28 -9.29 29.11
CA MET A 66 -9.67 -10.45 28.45
C MET A 66 -10.70 -11.23 27.62
N LEU A 67 -11.85 -11.55 28.21
CA LEU A 67 -12.94 -12.27 27.53
C LEU A 67 -13.52 -11.49 26.36
N ALA A 68 -13.66 -10.17 26.48
CA ALA A 68 -14.07 -9.29 25.38
C ALA A 68 -13.05 -9.31 24.24
N GLY A 69 -11.75 -9.27 24.55
CA GLY A 69 -10.68 -9.36 23.55
C GLY A 69 -10.67 -10.68 22.80
N GLU A 70 -10.83 -11.79 23.53
CA GLU A 70 -10.90 -13.13 22.92
C GLU A 70 -12.16 -13.27 22.04
N ALA A 71 -13.30 -12.73 22.50
CA ALA A 71 -14.54 -12.73 21.71
C ALA A 71 -14.40 -11.94 20.40
N GLU A 72 -13.73 -10.78 20.44
CA GLU A 72 -13.38 -10.00 19.25
C GLU A 72 -12.46 -10.81 18.33
N HIS A 73 -11.41 -11.44 18.87
CA HIS A 73 -10.47 -12.24 18.06
C HIS A 73 -11.18 -13.33 17.25
N TYR A 74 -12.04 -14.14 17.88
CA TYR A 74 -12.80 -15.18 17.19
C TYR A 74 -13.80 -14.64 16.17
N ALA A 75 -14.41 -13.49 16.46
CA ALA A 75 -15.35 -12.85 15.55
C ALA A 75 -14.64 -12.22 14.34
N GLU A 76 -13.44 -11.67 14.49
CA GLU A 76 -12.73 -10.94 13.44
C GLU A 76 -11.87 -11.85 12.54
N THR A 77 -11.27 -12.89 13.11
CA THR A 77 -10.38 -13.81 12.37
C THR A 77 -11.08 -15.06 11.86
N GLY A 78 -12.29 -15.34 12.35
CA GLY A 78 -13.06 -16.52 12.03
C GLY A 78 -13.57 -16.59 10.59
N GLY A 79 -13.59 -17.81 10.01
CA GLY A 79 -14.19 -18.08 8.71
C GLY A 79 -15.72 -18.08 8.76
N HIS A 80 -16.33 -16.91 8.60
CA HIS A 80 -17.80 -16.78 8.54
C HIS A 80 -18.36 -17.35 7.24
N HIS A 81 -19.56 -17.95 7.32
CA HIS A 81 -20.30 -18.33 6.12
C HIS A 81 -20.86 -17.08 5.39
N PRO A 82 -21.14 -17.15 4.08
CA PRO A 82 -21.53 -15.98 3.27
C PRO A 82 -22.73 -15.19 3.80
N ASN A 83 -23.68 -15.86 4.45
CA ASN A 83 -24.92 -15.26 4.99
C ASN A 83 -24.83 -14.92 6.49
N CYS A 84 -23.63 -14.81 7.06
CA CYS A 84 -23.48 -14.50 8.49
C CYS A 84 -23.94 -13.06 8.77
N PRO A 85 -24.86 -12.83 9.73
CA PRO A 85 -25.39 -11.50 10.01
C PRO A 85 -24.44 -10.62 10.84
N TYR A 86 -23.33 -11.19 11.33
CA TYR A 86 -22.22 -10.40 11.81
C TYR A 86 -21.43 -9.92 10.60
N PRO A 87 -21.46 -8.61 10.26
CA PRO A 87 -20.48 -8.09 9.33
C PRO A 87 -19.14 -8.21 10.06
N PRO A 88 -18.16 -9.00 9.59
CA PRO A 88 -16.81 -8.82 10.10
C PRO A 88 -16.50 -7.33 9.97
N PRO A 89 -15.80 -6.68 10.92
CA PRO A 89 -15.30 -5.35 10.66
C PRO A 89 -14.60 -5.47 9.33
N ARG A 90 -15.13 -4.75 8.32
CA ARG A 90 -14.46 -4.66 7.02
C ARG A 90 -13.02 -4.38 7.41
N PRO A 91 -12.05 -5.24 7.04
CA PRO A 91 -10.68 -5.02 7.45
C PRO A 91 -10.46 -3.56 7.17
N ALA A 92 -10.16 -2.78 8.22
CA ALA A 92 -9.98 -1.37 8.05
C ALA A 92 -9.06 -1.31 6.84
N ARG A 93 -9.54 -0.74 5.74
CA ARG A 93 -8.64 -0.43 4.63
C ARG A 93 -7.80 0.67 5.25
N THR A 94 -6.86 0.30 6.12
CA THR A 94 -5.59 0.96 6.26
C THR A 94 -5.22 1.10 4.82
N VAL A 95 -5.39 2.31 4.31
CA VAL A 95 -4.71 2.74 3.11
C VAL A 95 -3.28 2.44 3.50
N ARG A 96 -2.77 1.23 3.14
CA ARG A 96 -1.42 0.81 3.50
C ARG A 96 -0.60 1.91 2.87
N ARG A 97 -0.10 2.81 3.73
CA ARG A 97 0.69 3.93 3.28
C ARG A 97 1.87 3.31 2.55
N PRO A 98 2.30 3.87 1.42
CA PRO A 98 3.51 3.39 0.79
C PRO A 98 4.61 3.28 1.83
N ALA A 99 5.32 2.14 1.84
CA ALA A 99 6.55 2.03 2.59
C ALA A 99 7.56 2.95 1.93
N GLN A 100 8.26 3.77 2.70
CA GLN A 100 9.18 4.76 2.16
C GLN A 100 10.23 5.09 3.20
N GLY A 101 11.40 5.51 2.72
CA GLY A 101 12.52 5.89 3.55
C GLY A 101 13.53 6.73 2.79
N ARG A 102 14.62 7.05 3.47
CA ARG A 102 15.81 7.67 2.88
C ARG A 102 17.03 7.02 3.50
N VAL A 103 17.89 6.45 2.66
CA VAL A 103 19.20 6.01 3.09
C VAL A 103 20.08 7.27 3.30
N PRO A 104 20.65 7.49 4.50
CA PRO A 104 21.52 8.63 4.77
C PRO A 104 22.86 8.50 4.01
N GLY A 105 23.63 9.58 3.92
CA GLY A 105 24.92 9.60 3.22
C GLY A 105 24.81 9.92 1.72
N TRP A 106 23.61 9.86 1.15
CA TRP A 106 23.35 10.23 -0.24
C TRP A 106 22.70 11.61 -0.31
N SER A 107 23.51 12.66 -0.39
CA SER A 107 23.07 13.96 -0.88
C SER A 107 23.35 13.98 -2.37
N GLY A 108 22.33 13.85 -3.21
CA GLY A 108 22.50 14.00 -4.66
C GLY A 108 23.33 15.24 -4.96
N ALA A 109 24.21 15.17 -5.97
CA ALA A 109 25.23 16.21 -6.15
C ALA A 109 24.60 17.60 -6.22
N ALA A 110 25.14 18.54 -5.44
CA ALA A 110 24.62 19.90 -5.40
C ALA A 110 24.61 20.49 -6.82
N GLY A 111 23.45 20.94 -7.28
CA GLY A 111 23.29 21.55 -8.60
C GLY A 111 22.98 20.59 -9.76
N ARG A 112 22.95 19.26 -9.56
CA ARG A 112 22.51 18.32 -10.61
C ARG A 112 21.01 18.00 -10.50
N PRO A 113 20.32 17.72 -11.63
CA PRO A 113 18.97 17.17 -11.61
C PRO A 113 18.93 15.86 -10.81
N LEU A 114 17.92 15.69 -9.97
CA LEU A 114 17.65 14.44 -9.28
C LEU A 114 17.39 13.34 -10.33
N VAL A 115 18.04 12.19 -10.18
CA VAL A 115 17.81 11.04 -11.06
C VAL A 115 17.05 10.00 -10.28
N ALA A 116 15.92 9.55 -10.81
CA ALA A 116 15.11 8.52 -10.16
C ALA A 116 14.65 7.48 -11.16
N ALA A 117 14.47 6.25 -10.70
CA ALA A 117 13.90 5.16 -11.46
C ALA A 117 12.60 4.68 -10.81
N THR A 118 11.68 4.18 -11.62
CA THR A 118 10.40 3.62 -11.17
C THR A 118 10.11 2.33 -11.91
N ASP A 119 9.54 1.35 -11.21
CA ASP A 119 9.10 0.11 -11.83
C ASP A 119 7.87 -0.48 -11.13
N ALA A 120 7.20 -1.41 -11.82
CA ALA A 120 6.03 -2.12 -11.35
C ALA A 120 6.15 -3.63 -11.61
N SER A 121 5.96 -4.42 -10.55
CA SER A 121 5.99 -5.87 -10.60
C SER A 121 4.58 -6.45 -10.53
N TRP A 122 4.20 -7.32 -11.46
CA TRP A 122 2.89 -7.96 -11.50
C TRP A 122 2.99 -9.48 -11.52
N LYS A 123 2.21 -10.18 -10.69
CA LYS A 123 2.09 -11.65 -10.71
C LYS A 123 0.82 -12.10 -10.02
N ARG A 124 0.07 -13.02 -10.66
CA ARG A 124 -1.11 -13.70 -10.09
C ARG A 124 -2.12 -12.74 -9.44
N GLY A 125 -2.44 -11.63 -10.11
CA GLY A 125 -3.40 -10.66 -9.57
C GLY A 125 -2.88 -9.84 -8.39
N THR A 126 -1.57 -9.81 -8.14
CA THR A 126 -0.93 -8.93 -7.16
C THR A 126 0.06 -8.02 -7.87
N CYS A 127 0.07 -6.74 -7.50
CA CYS A 127 0.99 -5.73 -7.98
C CYS A 127 1.85 -5.19 -6.83
N GLY A 128 3.10 -4.89 -7.14
CA GLY A 128 3.95 -4.00 -6.36
C GLY A 128 4.50 -2.89 -7.25
N LEU A 129 4.69 -1.72 -6.66
CA LEU A 129 5.33 -0.54 -7.26
C LEU A 129 6.58 -0.24 -6.46
N GLY A 130 7.62 0.25 -7.13
CA GLY A 130 8.87 0.68 -6.51
C GLY A 130 9.43 1.94 -7.16
N TYR A 131 10.10 2.77 -6.38
CA TYR A 131 10.96 3.84 -6.89
C TYR A 131 12.20 4.00 -6.01
N VAL A 132 13.26 4.50 -6.62
CA VAL A 132 14.47 4.96 -5.94
C VAL A 132 14.97 6.24 -6.62
N ALA A 133 15.54 7.15 -5.84
CA ALA A 133 16.24 8.33 -6.33
C ALA A 133 17.72 8.27 -5.92
N ASP A 134 18.58 8.91 -6.71
CA ASP A 134 20.05 8.94 -6.52
C ASP A 134 20.48 9.61 -5.21
N ASP A 135 19.57 10.33 -4.55
CA ASP A 135 19.77 10.95 -3.23
C ASP A 135 19.22 10.12 -2.05
N GLY A 136 19.09 8.81 -2.25
CA GLY A 136 18.75 7.87 -1.18
C GLY A 136 17.26 7.73 -0.89
N ARG A 137 16.38 8.56 -1.47
CA ARG A 137 14.92 8.40 -1.29
C ARG A 137 14.45 7.15 -2.00
N TRP A 138 13.61 6.38 -1.32
CA TRP A 138 12.98 5.20 -1.89
C TRP A 138 11.55 5.06 -1.39
N GLY A 139 10.75 4.31 -2.15
CA GLY A 139 9.44 3.92 -1.68
C GLY A 139 8.82 2.82 -2.53
N MET A 140 7.87 2.12 -1.94
CA MET A 140 7.22 0.99 -2.56
C MET A 140 5.81 0.78 -2.01
N ARG A 141 4.96 0.15 -2.82
CA ARG A 141 3.56 -0.11 -2.46
C ARG A 141 3.04 -1.34 -3.17
N GLY A 142 2.43 -2.27 -2.43
CA GLY A 142 1.82 -3.47 -2.99
C GLY A 142 0.35 -3.63 -2.63
N TRP A 143 -0.42 -4.28 -3.52
CA TRP A 143 -1.80 -4.68 -3.28
C TRP A 143 -2.22 -5.81 -4.23
N THR A 144 -3.31 -6.48 -3.85
CA THR A 144 -3.97 -7.50 -4.67
C THR A 144 -5.21 -6.91 -5.35
N PHE A 145 -5.39 -7.21 -6.64
CA PHE A 145 -6.54 -6.76 -7.42
C PHE A 145 -7.80 -7.51 -7.00
N GLY A 146 -8.89 -6.77 -6.76
CA GLY A 146 -10.21 -7.33 -6.55
C GLY A 146 -11.11 -7.20 -7.79
N PRO A 147 -12.31 -7.80 -7.78
CA PRO A 147 -13.28 -7.71 -8.89
C PRO A 147 -13.69 -6.28 -9.26
N GLN A 148 -13.58 -5.33 -8.33
CA GLN A 148 -13.94 -3.93 -8.50
C GLN A 148 -12.72 -3.01 -8.70
N ASP A 149 -11.56 -3.56 -9.05
CA ASP A 149 -10.35 -2.76 -9.20
C ASP A 149 -10.45 -1.78 -10.40
N PRO A 150 -10.23 -0.47 -10.18
CA PRO A 150 -10.41 0.56 -11.20
C PRO A 150 -9.30 0.63 -12.27
N THR A 151 -8.34 -0.28 -12.25
CA THR A 151 -7.17 -0.28 -13.15
C THR A 151 -7.56 -0.66 -14.59
N GLY A 152 -8.69 -1.34 -14.79
CA GLY A 152 -9.13 -1.76 -16.12
C GLY A 152 -8.29 -2.93 -16.69
N PRO A 153 -8.36 -3.17 -18.01
CA PRO A 153 -7.65 -4.27 -18.67
C PRO A 153 -6.13 -4.03 -18.76
N SER A 154 -5.70 -2.78 -18.87
CA SER A 154 -4.30 -2.36 -19.05
C SER A 154 -3.48 -2.38 -17.75
N ARG A 155 -3.55 -3.48 -16.99
CA ARG A 155 -3.06 -3.54 -15.60
C ARG A 155 -1.57 -3.26 -15.45
N VAL A 156 -0.75 -3.78 -16.34
CA VAL A 156 0.71 -3.59 -16.32
C VAL A 156 1.04 -2.11 -16.54
N LEU A 157 0.60 -1.54 -17.67
CA LEU A 157 0.77 -0.13 -18.01
C LEU A 157 0.27 0.83 -16.92
N VAL A 158 -0.93 0.59 -16.38
CA VAL A 158 -1.48 1.45 -15.32
C VAL A 158 -0.66 1.33 -14.04
N SER A 159 -0.07 0.17 -13.76
CA SER A 159 0.81 -0.02 -12.61
C SER A 159 2.14 0.72 -12.81
N GLU A 160 2.77 0.61 -13.98
CA GLU A 160 3.98 1.38 -14.34
C GLU A 160 3.74 2.89 -14.16
N LEU A 161 2.63 3.41 -14.71
CA LEU A 161 2.26 4.82 -14.54
C LEU A 161 2.01 5.17 -13.06
N ARG A 162 1.39 4.28 -12.27
CA ARG A 162 1.22 4.50 -10.83
C ARG A 162 2.54 4.49 -10.06
N ALA A 163 3.57 3.75 -10.50
CA ALA A 163 4.90 3.83 -9.91
C ALA A 163 5.49 5.24 -10.07
N VAL A 164 5.29 5.86 -11.23
CA VAL A 164 5.64 7.28 -11.44
C VAL A 164 4.87 8.20 -10.50
N GLY A 165 3.55 7.99 -10.37
CA GLY A 165 2.75 8.75 -9.41
C GLY A 165 3.24 8.63 -7.98
N LEU A 166 3.67 7.42 -7.58
CA LEU A 166 4.23 7.18 -6.25
C LEU A 166 5.51 7.99 -6.00
N LEU A 167 6.42 8.07 -6.98
CA LEU A 167 7.61 8.90 -6.90
C LEU A 167 7.26 10.40 -6.82
N LEU A 168 6.42 10.89 -7.72
CA LEU A 168 6.08 12.32 -7.78
C LEU A 168 5.28 12.79 -6.56
N ASP A 169 4.49 11.91 -5.93
CA ASP A 169 3.84 12.18 -4.64
C ASP A 169 4.88 12.46 -3.53
N ARG A 170 6.10 11.91 -3.63
CA ARG A 170 7.14 12.08 -2.59
C ARG A 170 8.17 13.17 -2.89
N VAL A 171 8.66 13.27 -4.12
CA VAL A 171 9.69 14.25 -4.49
C VAL A 171 9.16 15.68 -4.43
N GLY A 172 7.84 15.86 -4.55
CA GLY A 172 7.22 17.19 -4.59
C GLY A 172 7.65 17.98 -5.83
N ASP A 173 7.35 19.27 -5.86
CA ASP A 173 7.63 20.15 -7.00
C ASP A 173 9.03 20.79 -6.95
N GLY A 174 9.97 20.16 -6.25
CA GLY A 174 11.32 20.66 -5.99
C GLY A 174 12.28 20.55 -7.18
N PRO A 175 13.45 19.89 -7.03
CA PRO A 175 14.53 19.94 -8.02
C PRO A 175 14.12 19.44 -9.40
N GLU A 176 14.89 19.83 -10.43
CA GLU A 176 14.79 19.20 -11.75
C GLU A 176 14.91 17.68 -11.60
N LEU A 177 14.05 16.93 -12.29
CA LEU A 177 13.94 15.48 -12.15
C LEU A 177 14.12 14.82 -13.51
N THR A 178 15.09 13.92 -13.59
CA THR A 178 15.22 12.95 -14.69
C THR A 178 14.67 11.61 -14.22
N LEU A 179 13.56 11.20 -14.83
CA LEU A 179 12.90 9.94 -14.55
C LEU A 179 13.30 8.88 -15.57
N LEU A 180 13.89 7.80 -15.05
CA LEU A 180 14.23 6.57 -15.77
C LEU A 180 13.02 5.64 -15.76
N VAL A 181 12.58 5.22 -16.94
CA VAL A 181 11.47 4.29 -17.15
C VAL A 181 11.86 3.29 -18.22
N ASP A 182 11.56 2.01 -18.02
CA ASP A 182 11.88 0.94 -18.95
C ASP A 182 10.75 0.62 -19.95
N SER A 183 9.52 1.00 -19.61
CA SER A 183 8.35 0.89 -20.48
C SER A 183 8.22 2.04 -21.47
N LEU A 184 8.48 1.75 -22.75
CA LEU A 184 8.20 2.67 -23.86
C LEU A 184 6.72 3.07 -23.94
N THR A 185 5.81 2.17 -23.55
CA THR A 185 4.37 2.44 -23.54
C THR A 185 4.04 3.48 -22.48
N ALA A 186 4.56 3.33 -21.26
CA ALA A 186 4.39 4.33 -20.21
C ALA A 186 5.00 5.69 -20.61
N LEU A 187 6.20 5.67 -21.20
CA LEU A 187 6.87 6.88 -21.71
C LEU A 187 6.03 7.65 -22.73
N ARG A 188 5.28 6.96 -23.60
CA ARG A 188 4.38 7.60 -24.56
C ARG A 188 3.32 8.45 -23.87
N PHE A 189 2.67 7.92 -22.83
CA PHE A 189 1.67 8.65 -22.06
C PHE A 189 2.28 9.81 -21.28
N LEU A 190 3.41 9.57 -20.60
CA LEU A 190 4.11 10.61 -19.83
C LEU A 190 4.54 11.80 -20.71
N ARG A 191 5.07 11.52 -21.91
CA ARG A 191 5.45 12.56 -22.88
C ARG A 191 4.23 13.32 -23.42
N ALA A 192 3.12 12.64 -23.65
CA ALA A 192 1.87 13.29 -24.06
C ALA A 192 1.32 14.21 -22.96
N TRP A 193 1.28 13.74 -21.71
CA TRP A 193 0.85 14.55 -20.58
C TRP A 193 1.74 15.77 -20.36
N ARG A 194 3.06 15.65 -20.54
CA ARG A 194 3.99 16.79 -20.45
C ARG A 194 3.71 17.85 -21.52
N ARG A 195 3.16 17.46 -22.68
CA ARG A 195 2.72 18.41 -23.73
C ARG A 195 1.32 18.98 -23.49
N GLY A 196 0.63 18.55 -22.43
CA GLY A 196 -0.71 19.01 -22.08
C GLY A 196 -1.85 18.06 -22.46
N ASP A 197 -1.57 16.90 -23.07
CA ASP A 197 -2.61 15.92 -23.49
C ASP A 197 -3.17 15.12 -22.30
N THR A 198 -3.59 15.77 -21.22
CA THR A 198 -3.95 15.11 -19.94
C THR A 198 -5.19 14.22 -20.03
N GLY A 199 -5.99 14.36 -21.10
CA GLY A 199 -7.13 13.49 -21.38
C GLY A 199 -6.75 12.13 -21.95
N LEU A 200 -5.52 11.95 -22.44
CA LEU A 200 -5.04 10.69 -22.98
C LEU A 200 -4.80 9.68 -21.85
N LEU A 201 -5.69 8.72 -21.66
CA LEU A 201 -5.59 7.71 -20.61
C LEU A 201 -5.58 6.30 -21.22
N PRO A 202 -4.98 5.31 -20.54
CA PRO A 202 -5.01 3.93 -21.03
C PRO A 202 -6.43 3.42 -21.26
N ASP A 203 -6.62 2.64 -22.32
CA ASP A 203 -7.93 2.12 -22.69
C ASP A 203 -8.57 1.32 -21.55
N GLY A 204 -9.86 1.58 -21.32
CA GLY A 204 -10.64 0.95 -20.26
C GLY A 204 -10.26 1.40 -18.83
N TYR A 205 -9.46 2.46 -18.67
CA TYR A 205 -9.18 3.03 -17.36
C TYR A 205 -10.43 3.69 -16.78
N ASP A 206 -10.78 3.31 -15.55
CA ASP A 206 -12.02 3.75 -14.91
C ASP A 206 -11.90 5.19 -14.39
N LEU A 207 -12.78 6.07 -14.90
CA LEU A 207 -12.84 7.50 -14.55
C LEU A 207 -13.85 7.83 -13.45
N ARG A 208 -14.56 6.83 -12.90
CA ARG A 208 -15.54 7.08 -11.84
C ARG A 208 -14.92 7.85 -10.67
N PRO A 209 -15.64 8.81 -10.06
CA PRO A 209 -15.15 9.59 -8.92
C PRO A 209 -14.62 8.71 -7.79
N ARG A 210 -13.54 9.17 -7.11
CA ARG A 210 -12.99 8.49 -5.93
C ARG A 210 -13.28 9.34 -4.70
N ARG A 211 -13.41 8.68 -3.54
CA ARG A 211 -13.62 9.37 -2.25
C ARG A 211 -12.50 10.35 -1.89
N CYS A 212 -11.29 10.13 -2.42
CA CYS A 212 -10.09 10.92 -2.12
C CYS A 212 -9.69 11.84 -3.30
N GLY A 213 -10.65 12.25 -4.13
CA GLY A 213 -10.43 13.13 -5.27
C GLY A 213 -10.38 12.40 -6.62
N PRO A 214 -9.73 12.99 -7.65
CA PRO A 214 -9.72 12.41 -8.99
C PRO A 214 -8.97 11.06 -9.03
N PRO A 215 -9.28 10.19 -10.01
CA PRO A 215 -8.55 8.94 -10.24
C PRO A 215 -7.02 9.15 -10.33
N SER A 216 -6.24 8.15 -9.91
CA SER A 216 -4.78 8.30 -9.77
C SER A 216 -4.07 8.76 -11.05
N LEU A 217 -4.45 8.23 -12.22
CA LEU A 217 -3.83 8.63 -13.50
C LEU A 217 -4.26 10.02 -13.95
N VAL A 218 -5.49 10.45 -13.65
CA VAL A 218 -5.94 11.83 -13.91
C VAL A 218 -5.11 12.81 -13.09
N ARG A 219 -4.91 12.52 -11.80
CA ARG A 219 -4.03 13.32 -10.94
C ARG A 219 -2.59 13.32 -11.44
N LEU A 220 -2.07 12.16 -11.85
CA LEU A 220 -0.73 12.04 -12.39
C LEU A 220 -0.55 12.86 -13.68
N ALA A 221 -1.48 12.76 -14.62
CA ALA A 221 -1.43 13.49 -15.89
C ALA A 221 -1.36 15.01 -15.65
N ALA A 222 -2.21 15.53 -14.76
CA ALA A 222 -2.18 16.94 -14.37
C ALA A 222 -0.85 17.35 -13.73
N ARG A 223 -0.27 16.50 -12.85
CA ARG A 223 1.03 16.78 -12.21
C ARG A 223 2.19 16.75 -13.20
N VAL A 224 2.17 15.84 -14.17
CA VAL A 224 3.18 15.78 -15.22
C VAL A 224 3.09 17.01 -16.14
N ALA A 225 1.88 17.44 -16.50
CA ALA A 225 1.66 18.66 -17.28
C ALA A 225 2.15 19.92 -16.54
N GLY A 226 1.99 19.97 -15.21
CA GLY A 226 2.47 21.07 -14.37
C GLY A 226 3.99 21.12 -14.14
N ARG A 227 4.77 20.17 -14.65
CA ARG A 227 6.22 20.07 -14.43
C ARG A 227 7.00 20.11 -15.75
N PRO A 228 7.24 21.31 -16.32
CA PRO A 228 7.94 21.44 -17.60
C PRO A 228 9.39 20.91 -17.56
N ASN A 229 10.05 20.99 -16.40
CA ASN A 229 11.43 20.54 -16.20
C ASN A 229 11.55 19.02 -15.94
N LEU A 230 10.44 18.27 -16.01
CA LEU A 230 10.46 16.81 -15.89
C LEU A 230 11.01 16.18 -17.17
N ARG A 231 12.19 15.56 -17.05
CA ARG A 231 12.85 14.82 -18.12
C ARG A 231 12.54 13.33 -18.01
N PHE A 232 12.38 12.68 -19.15
CA PHE A 232 12.13 11.24 -19.22
C PHE A 232 13.22 10.57 -20.06
N ALA A 233 13.90 9.59 -19.49
CA ALA A 233 14.89 8.79 -20.18
C ALA A 233 14.46 7.31 -20.18
N HIS A 234 14.64 6.68 -21.34
CA HIS A 234 14.38 5.25 -21.48
C HIS A 234 15.62 4.49 -21.04
N VAL A 235 15.43 3.49 -20.19
CA VAL A 235 16.46 2.51 -19.84
C VAL A 235 15.99 1.14 -20.32
N LYS A 236 16.90 0.34 -20.85
CA LYS A 236 16.54 -1.01 -21.25
C LYS A 236 16.30 -1.85 -19.98
N GLY A 237 15.13 -2.45 -19.85
CA GLY A 237 14.86 -3.38 -18.74
C GLY A 237 15.87 -4.51 -18.71
N HIS A 238 16.29 -4.92 -17.51
CA HIS A 238 17.27 -5.99 -17.28
C HIS A 238 18.65 -5.74 -17.93
N SER A 239 19.02 -4.48 -18.20
CA SER A 239 20.34 -4.14 -18.72
C SER A 239 21.40 -3.97 -17.62
N GLY A 240 21.05 -4.20 -16.36
CA GLY A 240 21.94 -3.98 -15.22
C GLY A 240 22.05 -2.51 -14.80
N HIS A 241 21.13 -1.64 -15.24
CA HIS A 241 21.14 -0.23 -14.81
C HIS A 241 20.82 -0.13 -13.31
N PRO A 242 21.76 0.32 -12.44
CA PRO A 242 21.64 0.16 -10.98
C PRO A 242 20.33 0.69 -10.38
N LEU A 243 19.91 1.91 -10.76
CA LEU A 243 18.66 2.51 -10.27
C LEU A 243 17.42 1.75 -10.75
N ASN A 244 17.41 1.24 -11.99
CA ASN A 244 16.26 0.51 -12.53
C ASN A 244 16.10 -0.85 -11.86
N GLU A 245 17.20 -1.60 -11.71
CA GLU A 245 17.19 -2.90 -11.01
C GLU A 245 16.78 -2.75 -9.54
N THR A 246 17.13 -1.63 -8.92
CA THR A 246 16.67 -1.28 -7.56
C THR A 246 15.16 -1.06 -7.53
N ALA A 247 14.62 -0.30 -8.49
CA ALA A 247 13.19 -0.06 -8.58
C ALA A 247 12.40 -1.37 -8.81
N ASP A 248 12.86 -2.25 -9.69
CA ASP A 248 12.28 -3.60 -9.89
C ASP A 248 12.32 -4.42 -8.60
N SER A 249 13.47 -4.44 -7.93
CA SER A 249 13.64 -5.17 -6.67
C SER A 249 12.67 -4.69 -5.59
N LEU A 250 12.50 -3.37 -5.45
CA LEU A 250 11.53 -2.76 -4.54
C LEU A 250 10.09 -3.12 -4.93
N ALA A 251 9.75 -3.06 -6.21
CA ALA A 251 8.43 -3.45 -6.72
C ALA A 251 8.14 -4.94 -6.44
N SER A 252 9.13 -5.82 -6.62
CA SER A 252 9.06 -7.25 -6.34
C SER A 252 8.91 -7.56 -4.85
N ILE A 253 9.62 -6.82 -3.98
CA ILE A 253 9.45 -6.89 -2.52
C ILE A 253 8.03 -6.48 -2.13
N ALA A 254 7.55 -5.32 -2.61
CA ALA A 254 6.22 -4.83 -2.30
C ALA A 254 5.11 -5.78 -2.75
N ARG A 255 5.26 -6.38 -3.94
CA ARG A 255 4.32 -7.39 -4.46
C ARG A 255 4.25 -8.61 -3.55
N ARG A 256 5.39 -9.16 -3.13
CA ARG A 256 5.45 -10.33 -2.23
C ARG A 256 4.84 -10.01 -0.86
N ASN A 257 5.18 -8.85 -0.31
CA ASN A 257 4.68 -8.39 0.98
C ASN A 257 3.15 -8.10 0.99
N ALA A 258 2.55 -7.89 -0.19
CA ALA A 258 1.10 -7.76 -0.31
C ALA A 258 0.36 -9.08 -0.07
N THR A 259 0.97 -10.21 -0.42
CA THR A 259 0.41 -11.55 -0.21
C THR A 259 0.88 -12.21 1.08
N ASP A 260 2.14 -12.02 1.44
CA ASP A 260 2.80 -12.66 2.58
C ASP A 260 3.61 -11.59 3.34
N PRO A 261 3.04 -10.97 4.39
CA PRO A 261 3.70 -9.86 5.09
C PRO A 261 4.98 -10.29 5.81
N PHE A 262 6.07 -9.55 5.60
CA PHE A 262 7.34 -9.73 6.31
C PHE A 262 7.97 -8.38 6.64
N ASP A 263 8.93 -8.34 7.57
CA ASP A 263 9.73 -7.13 7.77
C ASP A 263 10.66 -6.92 6.57
N PHE A 264 10.31 -5.93 5.75
CA PHE A 264 11.00 -5.61 4.52
C PHE A 264 11.92 -4.38 4.64
N THR A 265 11.90 -3.64 5.76
CA THR A 265 12.49 -2.29 5.82
C THR A 265 14.00 -2.35 5.70
N ALA A 266 14.65 -3.12 6.57
CA ALA A 266 16.10 -3.32 6.53
C ALA A 266 16.57 -3.91 5.19
N ARG A 267 15.77 -4.80 4.60
CA ARG A 267 16.04 -5.39 3.28
C ARG A 267 15.97 -4.35 2.16
N ALA A 268 14.98 -3.46 2.19
CA ALA A 268 14.83 -2.41 1.19
C ALA A 268 15.97 -1.38 1.31
N GLU A 269 16.30 -0.96 2.53
CA GLU A 269 17.39 0.01 2.78
C GLU A 269 18.76 -0.55 2.39
N GLY A 270 19.07 -1.80 2.77
CA GLY A 270 20.34 -2.43 2.39
C GLY A 270 20.48 -2.61 0.88
N LEU A 271 19.37 -2.89 0.18
CA LEU A 271 19.37 -2.98 -1.29
C LEU A 271 19.61 -1.61 -1.92
N VAL A 272 18.89 -0.59 -1.47
CA VAL A 272 19.04 0.79 -1.96
C VAL A 272 20.47 1.28 -1.73
N ASP A 273 21.05 1.06 -0.55
CA ASP A 273 22.43 1.47 -0.26
C ASP A 273 23.44 0.79 -1.20
N ALA A 274 23.35 -0.53 -1.38
CA ALA A 274 24.27 -1.28 -2.23
C ALA A 274 24.23 -0.82 -3.70
N PHE A 275 23.04 -0.57 -4.25
CA PHE A 275 22.92 -0.10 -5.63
C PHE A 275 23.26 1.37 -5.81
N LEU A 276 23.05 2.21 -4.79
CA LEU A 276 23.49 3.60 -4.85
C LEU A 276 25.01 3.69 -4.89
N ARG A 277 25.73 2.87 -4.12
CA ARG A 277 27.20 2.77 -4.24
C ARG A 277 27.61 2.46 -5.68
N ALA A 278 27.05 1.40 -6.26
CA ALA A 278 27.33 1.03 -7.65
C ALA A 278 26.99 2.15 -8.66
N TRP A 279 25.91 2.90 -8.43
CA TRP A 279 25.51 4.03 -9.27
C TRP A 279 26.52 5.18 -9.23
N HIS A 280 26.92 5.64 -8.03
CA HIS A 280 27.85 6.76 -7.92
C HIS A 280 29.28 6.35 -8.29
N ASP A 281 29.71 5.11 -8.03
CA ASP A 281 31.00 4.58 -8.50
C ASP A 281 31.11 4.61 -10.04
N THR A 282 29.99 4.32 -10.74
CA THR A 282 29.92 4.36 -12.22
C THR A 282 29.88 5.80 -12.74
N ALA A 283 29.26 6.73 -11.99
CA ALA A 283 29.22 8.14 -12.36
C ALA A 283 30.60 8.82 -12.21
N ASP A 284 31.32 8.53 -11.12
CA ASP A 284 32.65 9.09 -10.85
C ASP A 284 33.69 8.58 -11.87
N THR A 285 33.56 7.33 -12.34
CA THR A 285 34.41 6.79 -13.41
C THR A 285 34.11 7.38 -14.79
N ALA A 286 32.87 7.81 -15.06
CA ALA A 286 32.52 8.51 -16.29
C ALA A 286 33.05 9.96 -16.31
N ASP A 287 33.01 10.65 -15.17
CA ASP A 287 33.46 12.06 -15.04
C ASP A 287 35.00 12.18 -15.12
N THR A 288 35.72 11.16 -14.63
CA THR A 288 37.19 11.08 -14.73
C THR A 288 37.70 10.68 -16.11
N ALA A 289 36.89 9.97 -16.92
CA ALA A 289 37.23 9.63 -18.29
C ALA A 289 37.11 10.82 -19.26
N ASP A 290 36.16 11.75 -19.01
CA ASP A 290 35.94 12.94 -19.85
C ASP A 290 36.98 14.05 -19.58
N THR A 291 37.65 14.02 -18.41
CA THR A 291 38.76 14.92 -18.08
C THR A 291 40.13 14.44 -18.58
N GLY A 292 40.24 13.19 -19.07
CA GLY A 292 41.47 12.58 -19.55
C GLY A 292 41.79 12.78 -21.04
N LEU A 293 40.90 13.42 -21.81
CA LEU A 293 41.09 13.68 -23.24
C LEU A 293 41.40 15.15 -23.54
N ALA A 294 42.20 15.78 -22.68
CA ALA A 294 42.76 17.11 -22.89
C ALA A 294 44.16 17.20 -22.25
N ALA A 295 45.10 16.38 -22.74
CA ALA A 295 46.54 16.53 -22.49
C ALA A 295 47.33 16.15 -23.74
#